data_AF-A0A957VQN0-F1
#
_entry.id   AF-A0A957VQN0-F1
#
_cell.length_a   1.000
_cell.length_b   1.000
_cell.length_c   1.000
_cell.angle_alpha   90.00
_cell.angle_beta   90.00
_cell.angle_gamma   90.00
#
_symmetry.space_group_name_H-M   'P 1'
#
loop_
_entity.id
_entity.type
_entity.pdbx_description
1 polymer ?
#
loop_
_entity_poly.entity_id
_entity_poly.type
_entity_poly.pdbx_seq_one_letter_code
_entity_poly.pdbx_strand_id
1 'polypeptide(L)'
;IRFATPTQWWTALRALGDQIPTAAGDWTDYWNFGSISSAREQTINRQSRARLRNADALAGTLMAGGADRDPWLAGRMARYRDAAWTNVLFWDEHTWGADVSIRGVDAEDTASQWHHKADFAYKGRSQSLMLQRDALAALARVVRREDEDDLLVVNPLPWEQTVSGVVAPWILEQRGTRDDTTAGRHFQDRVNPDP
;
A
#
# COMPACT_ATOMS: atom_id res chain seq x y z
N ILE A 1 -14.83 -38.68 21.92
CA ILE A 1 -14.61 -37.41 21.18
C ILE A 1 -15.41 -36.33 21.87
N ARG A 2 -14.81 -35.15 22.13
CA ARG A 2 -15.48 -34.00 22.78
C ARG A 2 -15.34 -32.77 21.88
N PHE A 3 -16.42 -32.01 21.72
CA PHE A 3 -16.35 -30.68 21.13
C PHE A 3 -15.66 -29.72 22.10
N ALA A 4 -14.65 -29.01 21.61
CA ALA A 4 -13.88 -28.06 22.40
C ALA A 4 -13.54 -26.82 21.57
N THR A 5 -13.50 -25.66 22.22
CA THR A 5 -12.99 -24.43 21.61
C THR A 5 -11.46 -24.41 21.61
N PRO A 6 -10.80 -23.58 20.77
CA PRO A 6 -9.35 -23.41 20.83
C PRO A 6 -8.84 -23.08 22.24
N THR A 7 -9.56 -22.24 22.99
CA THR A 7 -9.21 -21.90 24.39
C THR A 7 -9.24 -23.11 25.32
N GLN A 8 -10.26 -23.95 25.21
CA GLN A 8 -10.37 -25.16 26.03
C GLN A 8 -9.27 -26.16 25.69
N TRP A 9 -8.95 -26.31 24.40
CA TRP A 9 -7.85 -27.16 23.94
C TRP A 9 -6.49 -26.68 24.47
N TRP A 10 -6.18 -25.38 24.29
CA TRP A 10 -4.95 -24.79 24.83
C TRP A 10 -4.85 -24.90 26.35
N THR A 11 -5.97 -24.83 27.06
CA THR A 11 -6.01 -25.02 28.52
C THR A 11 -5.60 -26.42 28.93
N ALA A 12 -6.07 -27.44 28.21
CA ALA A 12 -5.65 -28.81 28.45
C ALA A 12 -4.17 -29.03 28.09
N LEU A 13 -3.71 -28.41 26.98
CA LEU A 13 -2.33 -28.58 26.48
C LEU A 13 -1.26 -28.00 27.42
N ARG A 14 -1.59 -26.94 28.19
CA ARG A 14 -0.62 -26.26 29.07
C ARG A 14 0.10 -27.20 30.06
N ALA A 15 -0.59 -28.22 30.56
CA ALA A 15 0.00 -29.20 31.49
C ALA A 15 1.10 -30.07 30.85
N LEU A 16 1.19 -30.09 29.52
CA LEU A 16 2.15 -30.87 28.74
C LEU A 16 3.27 -29.99 28.16
N GLY A 17 3.35 -28.70 28.52
CA GLY A 17 4.26 -27.73 27.89
C GLY A 17 5.71 -28.21 27.80
N ASP A 18 6.27 -28.73 28.89
CA ASP A 18 7.66 -29.21 28.97
C ASP A 18 7.93 -30.49 28.14
N GLN A 19 6.87 -31.16 27.68
CA GLN A 19 6.94 -32.37 26.86
C GLN A 19 6.83 -32.07 25.35
N ILE A 20 6.49 -30.83 24.97
CA ILE A 20 6.32 -30.44 23.57
C ILE A 20 7.69 -30.08 22.98
N PRO A 21 8.11 -30.71 21.88
CA PRO A 21 9.37 -30.36 21.21
C PRO A 21 9.40 -28.90 20.79
N THR A 22 10.53 -28.24 21.05
CA THR A 22 10.78 -26.89 20.55
C THR A 22 11.44 -26.98 19.17
N ALA A 23 10.84 -26.33 18.18
CA ALA A 23 11.43 -26.11 16.86
C ALA A 23 11.78 -24.62 16.71
N ALA A 24 12.87 -24.32 16.00
CA ALA A 24 13.34 -22.96 15.75
C ALA A 24 13.76 -22.78 14.29
N GLY A 25 13.54 -21.59 13.73
CA GLY A 25 13.81 -21.26 12.34
C GLY A 25 12.60 -20.62 11.66
N ASP A 26 12.70 -20.47 10.34
CA ASP A 26 11.56 -20.07 9.52
C ASP A 26 10.67 -21.29 9.26
N TRP A 27 9.36 -21.12 9.44
CA TRP A 27 8.37 -22.14 9.12
C TRP A 27 7.80 -21.85 7.75
N THR A 28 8.61 -22.11 6.72
CA THR A 28 8.16 -21.96 5.33
C THR A 28 7.06 -22.97 5.04
N ASP A 29 5.99 -22.50 4.42
CA ASP A 29 4.89 -23.36 4.04
C ASP A 29 5.32 -24.36 2.95
N TYR A 30 4.99 -25.63 3.15
CA TYR A 30 5.29 -26.71 2.21
C TYR A 30 4.40 -26.67 0.97
N TRP A 31 3.31 -25.87 1.00
CA TRP A 31 2.33 -25.76 -0.09
C TRP A 31 2.29 -24.38 -0.75
N ASN A 32 3.33 -23.57 -0.57
CA ASN A 32 3.42 -22.21 -1.14
C ASN A 32 4.09 -22.18 -2.53
N PHE A 33 3.71 -23.09 -3.42
CA PHE A 33 4.25 -23.13 -4.78
C PHE A 33 3.57 -22.06 -5.65
N GLY A 34 4.37 -21.29 -6.38
CA GLY A 34 3.85 -20.32 -7.33
C GLY A 34 3.55 -18.94 -6.75
N SER A 35 3.71 -18.68 -5.45
CA SER A 35 3.44 -17.36 -4.87
C SER A 35 4.37 -16.23 -5.35
N ILE A 36 5.47 -16.56 -6.01
CA ILE A 36 6.34 -15.56 -6.67
C ILE A 36 5.86 -15.24 -8.10
N SER A 37 4.93 -16.00 -8.68
CA SER A 37 4.38 -15.77 -10.03
C SER A 37 3.69 -14.42 -10.18
N SER A 38 3.30 -13.78 -9.06
CA SER A 38 2.72 -12.43 -9.01
C SER A 38 3.62 -11.43 -8.28
N ALA A 39 4.94 -11.54 -8.50
CA ALA A 39 5.93 -10.56 -8.03
C ALA A 39 5.58 -9.12 -8.43
N ARG A 40 4.90 -8.92 -9.57
CA ARG A 40 4.43 -7.62 -10.04
C ARG A 40 3.39 -7.01 -9.09
N GLU A 41 2.30 -7.74 -8.83
CA GLU A 41 1.23 -7.32 -7.93
C GLU A 41 1.76 -7.17 -6.50
N GLN A 42 2.66 -8.04 -6.06
CA GLN A 42 3.31 -7.91 -4.75
C GLN A 42 4.15 -6.62 -4.66
N THR A 43 4.87 -6.26 -5.73
CA THR A 43 5.62 -5.00 -5.79
C THR A 43 4.67 -3.80 -5.71
N ILE A 44 3.58 -3.84 -6.48
CA ILE A 44 2.53 -2.83 -6.43
C ILE A 44 1.96 -2.71 -5.02
N ASN A 45 1.66 -3.82 -4.35
CA ASN A 45 1.09 -3.82 -3.01
C ASN A 45 2.06 -3.22 -1.98
N ARG A 46 3.34 -3.62 -2.02
CA ARG A 46 4.39 -3.07 -1.13
C ARG A 46 4.55 -1.57 -1.29
N GLN A 47 4.59 -1.08 -2.53
CA GLN A 47 4.65 0.36 -2.77
C GLN A 47 3.39 1.07 -2.28
N SER A 48 2.20 0.52 -2.56
CA SER A 48 0.92 1.07 -2.12
C SER A 48 0.84 1.19 -0.60
N ARG A 49 1.31 0.17 0.13
CA ARG A 49 1.41 0.18 1.59
C ARG A 49 2.32 1.30 2.10
N ALA A 50 3.47 1.52 1.45
CA ALA A 50 4.36 2.64 1.80
C ALA A 50 3.68 4.01 1.56
N ARG A 51 3.02 4.18 0.42
CA ARG A 51 2.26 5.41 0.10
C ARG A 51 1.15 5.68 1.13
N LEU A 52 0.41 4.65 1.55
CA LEU A 52 -0.65 4.80 2.57
C LEU A 52 -0.08 5.18 3.93
N ARG A 53 1.05 4.60 4.36
CA ARG A 53 1.72 5.02 5.59
C ARG A 53 2.12 6.49 5.55
N ASN A 54 2.69 6.93 4.43
CA ASN A 54 3.06 8.33 4.24
C ASN A 54 1.84 9.25 4.25
N ALA A 55 0.77 8.87 3.55
CA ALA A 55 -0.49 9.62 3.53
C ALA A 55 -1.09 9.77 4.94
N ASP A 56 -1.14 8.67 5.69
CA ASP A 56 -1.65 8.65 7.07
C ASP A 56 -0.81 9.50 8.01
N ALA A 57 0.52 9.41 7.91
CA ALA A 57 1.43 10.21 8.73
C ALA A 57 1.25 11.70 8.46
N LEU A 58 1.30 12.11 7.19
CA LEU A 58 1.16 13.51 6.80
C LEU A 58 -0.22 14.07 7.17
N ALA A 59 -1.28 13.37 6.79
CA ALA A 59 -2.64 13.82 7.06
C ALA A 59 -2.93 13.86 8.56
N GLY A 60 -2.47 12.84 9.31
CA GLY A 60 -2.58 12.78 10.76
C GLY A 60 -1.88 13.96 11.44
N THR A 61 -0.64 14.27 11.04
CA THR A 61 0.11 15.42 11.57
C THR A 61 -0.60 16.75 11.28
N LEU A 62 -1.08 16.97 10.06
CA LEU A 62 -1.76 18.21 9.68
C LEU A 62 -3.07 18.42 10.44
N MET A 63 -3.89 17.36 10.52
CA MET A 63 -5.19 17.40 11.20
C MET A 63 -5.03 17.53 12.72
N ALA A 64 -4.16 16.72 13.34
CA ALA A 64 -3.95 16.78 14.79
C ALA A 64 -3.26 18.06 15.24
N GLY A 65 -2.38 18.62 14.39
CA GLY A 65 -1.71 19.90 14.65
C GLY A 65 -2.58 21.14 14.42
N GLY A 66 -3.81 20.99 13.94
CA GLY A 66 -4.68 22.11 13.57
C GLY A 66 -4.11 22.97 12.43
N ALA A 67 -3.14 22.45 11.70
CA ALA A 67 -2.45 23.13 10.61
C ALA A 67 -3.15 22.91 9.27
N ASP A 68 -4.08 21.95 9.17
CA ASP A 68 -4.78 21.64 7.93
C ASP A 68 -5.51 22.87 7.37
N ARG A 69 -5.08 23.29 6.18
CA ARG A 69 -5.69 24.37 5.40
C ARG A 69 -6.43 23.86 4.17
N ASP A 70 -6.44 22.55 3.93
CA ASP A 70 -7.17 21.94 2.83
C ASP A 70 -8.56 21.50 3.29
N PRO A 71 -9.65 22.13 2.83
CA PRO A 71 -11.00 21.78 3.28
C PRO A 71 -11.44 20.37 2.88
N TRP A 72 -10.71 19.69 2.00
CA TRP A 72 -11.07 18.37 1.49
C TRP A 72 -10.32 17.23 2.18
N LEU A 73 -9.17 17.47 2.80
CA LEU A 73 -8.28 16.41 3.28
C LEU A 73 -9.01 15.45 4.24
N ALA A 74 -9.61 15.98 5.31
CA ALA A 74 -10.32 15.17 6.30
C ALA A 74 -11.44 14.32 5.69
N GLY A 75 -12.26 14.91 4.81
CA GLY A 75 -13.34 14.20 4.12
C GLY A 75 -12.83 13.11 3.17
N ARG A 76 -11.70 13.35 2.50
CA ARG A 76 -11.07 12.38 1.58
C ARG A 76 -10.48 11.20 2.35
N MET A 77 -9.77 11.47 3.44
CA MET A 77 -9.24 10.43 4.33
C MET A 77 -10.39 9.59 4.89
N ALA A 78 -11.42 10.22 5.47
CA ALA A 78 -12.58 9.52 6.04
C ALA A 78 -13.31 8.64 5.00
N ARG A 79 -13.38 9.08 3.74
CA ARG A 79 -14.11 8.36 2.69
C ARG A 79 -13.35 7.17 2.11
N TYR A 80 -12.03 7.27 1.95
CA TYR A 80 -11.28 6.34 1.12
C TYR A 80 -10.18 5.55 1.85
N ARG A 81 -9.74 6.02 3.02
CA ARG A 81 -8.61 5.42 3.76
C ARG A 81 -8.84 3.95 4.08
N ASP A 82 -10.00 3.62 4.66
CA ASP A 82 -10.27 2.26 5.10
C ASP A 82 -10.38 1.30 3.93
N ALA A 83 -11.00 1.71 2.82
CA ALA A 83 -11.07 0.92 1.60
C ALA A 83 -9.66 0.69 1.00
N ALA A 84 -8.78 1.69 1.04
CA ALA A 84 -7.42 1.56 0.54
C ALA A 84 -6.58 0.57 1.36
N TRP A 85 -6.64 0.66 2.68
CA TRP A 85 -5.99 -0.30 3.57
C TRP A 85 -6.58 -1.70 3.43
N THR A 86 -7.90 -1.80 3.32
CA THR A 86 -8.61 -3.06 3.11
C THR A 86 -8.13 -3.76 1.84
N ASN A 87 -8.00 -3.04 0.73
CA ASN A 87 -7.48 -3.62 -0.51
C ASN A 87 -6.03 -4.11 -0.37
N VAL A 88 -5.15 -3.33 0.26
CA VAL A 88 -3.75 -3.76 0.49
C VAL A 88 -3.68 -5.01 1.39
N LEU A 89 -4.56 -5.10 2.40
CA LEU A 89 -4.63 -6.24 3.32
C LEU A 89 -5.23 -7.49 2.67
N PHE A 90 -6.26 -7.34 1.82
CA PHE A 90 -6.86 -8.48 1.12
C PHE A 90 -5.96 -9.04 0.00
N TRP A 91 -5.10 -8.22 -0.60
CA TRP A 91 -4.03 -8.78 -1.44
C TRP A 91 -3.09 -9.69 -0.63
N ASP A 92 -2.73 -9.26 0.59
CA ASP A 92 -1.84 -10.01 1.51
C ASP A 92 -2.54 -11.20 2.20
N GLU A 93 -3.82 -11.47 1.90
CA GLU A 93 -4.54 -12.64 2.40
C GLU A 93 -3.92 -13.94 1.85
N HIS A 94 -3.93 -15.00 2.67
CA HIS A 94 -3.13 -16.20 2.44
C HIS A 94 -3.54 -17.05 1.22
N THR A 95 -4.80 -16.97 0.76
CA THR A 95 -5.30 -17.77 -0.37
C THR A 95 -4.77 -17.21 -1.68
N TRP A 96 -3.83 -17.88 -2.33
CA TRP A 96 -3.15 -17.31 -3.51
C TRP A 96 -3.91 -17.44 -4.83
N GLY A 97 -4.62 -18.56 -5.02
CA GLY A 97 -5.39 -18.83 -6.22
C GLY A 97 -6.22 -20.11 -6.05
N ALA A 98 -6.90 -20.51 -7.12
CA ALA A 98 -7.74 -21.70 -7.10
C ALA A 98 -6.92 -22.98 -6.83
N ASP A 99 -7.54 -23.97 -6.18
CA ASP A 99 -6.92 -25.29 -5.92
C ASP A 99 -6.54 -26.01 -7.23
N VAL A 100 -7.27 -25.72 -8.31
CA VAL A 100 -7.02 -26.24 -9.65
C VAL A 100 -5.98 -25.46 -10.47
N SER A 101 -5.46 -24.34 -9.96
CA SER A 101 -4.64 -23.38 -10.73
C SER A 101 -3.40 -23.95 -11.40
N ILE A 102 -2.86 -25.06 -10.88
CA ILE A 102 -1.70 -25.75 -11.48
C ILE A 102 -2.11 -26.67 -12.64
N ARG A 103 -3.25 -27.37 -12.53
CA ARG A 103 -3.68 -28.39 -13.51
C ARG A 103 -4.64 -27.84 -14.54
N GLY A 104 -5.40 -26.81 -14.17
CA GLY A 104 -6.36 -26.10 -15.01
C GLY A 104 -6.03 -24.61 -15.04
N VAL A 105 -4.87 -24.27 -15.62
CA VAL A 105 -4.41 -22.87 -15.74
C VAL A 105 -5.43 -21.98 -16.46
N ASP A 106 -6.12 -22.53 -17.46
CA ASP A 106 -7.15 -21.85 -18.26
C ASP A 106 -8.57 -22.11 -17.74
N ALA A 107 -8.73 -22.77 -16.59
CA ALA A 107 -10.04 -22.99 -16.01
C ALA A 107 -10.64 -21.66 -15.56
N GLU A 108 -11.96 -21.53 -15.72
CA GLU A 108 -12.68 -20.31 -15.34
C GLU A 108 -12.48 -19.96 -13.86
N ASP A 109 -12.51 -20.96 -12.97
CA ASP A 109 -12.28 -20.76 -11.53
C ASP A 109 -10.86 -20.24 -11.21
N THR A 110 -9.83 -20.76 -11.89
CA THR A 110 -8.45 -20.23 -11.81
C THR A 110 -8.40 -18.76 -12.20
N ALA A 111 -8.99 -18.42 -13.36
CA ALA A 111 -8.98 -17.07 -13.88
C ALA A 111 -9.78 -16.10 -12.99
N SER A 112 -10.96 -16.50 -12.53
CA SER A 112 -11.85 -15.68 -11.71
C SER A 112 -11.25 -15.36 -10.35
N GLN A 113 -10.68 -16.36 -9.65
CA GLN A 113 -10.02 -16.12 -8.37
C GLN A 113 -8.76 -15.26 -8.54
N TRP A 114 -7.98 -15.48 -9.60
CA TRP A 114 -6.80 -14.65 -9.89
C TRP A 114 -7.18 -13.19 -10.14
N HIS A 115 -8.16 -12.92 -11.01
CA HIS A 115 -8.61 -11.56 -11.27
C HIS A 115 -9.16 -10.87 -10.02
N HIS A 116 -9.91 -11.60 -9.20
CA HIS A 116 -10.41 -11.08 -7.92
C HIS A 116 -9.26 -10.71 -6.98
N LYS A 117 -8.26 -11.59 -6.85
CA LYS A 117 -7.09 -11.32 -5.99
C LYS A 117 -6.28 -10.14 -6.52
N ALA A 118 -5.90 -10.15 -7.79
CA ALA A 118 -5.09 -9.10 -8.40
C ALA A 118 -5.76 -7.72 -8.36
N ASP A 119 -7.09 -7.65 -8.50
CA ASP A 119 -7.86 -6.42 -8.43
C ASP A 119 -7.63 -5.65 -7.10
N PHE A 120 -7.45 -6.35 -5.98
CA PHE A 120 -7.09 -5.71 -4.71
C PHE A 120 -5.77 -4.92 -4.79
N ALA A 121 -4.72 -5.48 -5.39
CA ALA A 121 -3.44 -4.78 -5.56
C ALA A 121 -3.59 -3.52 -6.42
N TYR A 122 -4.35 -3.60 -7.52
CA TYR A 122 -4.55 -2.48 -8.44
C TYR A 122 -5.47 -1.38 -7.88
N LYS A 123 -6.53 -1.75 -7.15
CA LYS A 123 -7.37 -0.80 -6.41
C LYS A 123 -6.58 -0.11 -5.29
N GLY A 124 -5.82 -0.88 -4.52
CA GLY A 124 -4.91 -0.37 -3.49
C GLY A 124 -3.90 0.63 -4.07
N ARG A 125 -3.35 0.36 -5.26
CA ARG A 125 -2.49 1.30 -6.00
C ARG A 125 -3.21 2.61 -6.30
N SER A 126 -4.38 2.55 -6.93
CA SER A 126 -5.13 3.76 -7.32
C SER A 126 -5.47 4.64 -6.10
N GLN A 127 -5.97 4.03 -5.03
CA GLN A 127 -6.38 4.76 -3.83
C GLN A 127 -5.18 5.29 -3.04
N SER A 128 -4.10 4.53 -2.93
CA SER A 128 -2.90 4.97 -2.22
C SER A 128 -2.22 6.16 -2.90
N LEU A 129 -2.18 6.18 -4.23
CA LEU A 129 -1.72 7.33 -5.03
C LEU A 129 -2.56 8.58 -4.74
N MET A 130 -3.88 8.43 -4.77
CA MET A 130 -4.79 9.55 -4.52
C MET A 130 -4.60 10.12 -3.11
N LEU A 131 -4.56 9.26 -2.09
CA LEU A 131 -4.45 9.68 -0.69
C LEU A 131 -3.09 10.33 -0.39
N GLN A 132 -1.99 9.76 -0.89
CA GLN A 132 -0.67 10.36 -0.71
C GLN A 132 -0.56 11.72 -1.40
N ARG A 133 -1.07 11.83 -2.64
CA ARG A 133 -1.10 13.10 -3.37
C ARG A 133 -1.90 14.15 -2.59
N ASP A 134 -3.10 13.79 -2.13
CA ASP A 134 -3.98 14.73 -1.42
C ASP A 134 -3.33 15.19 -0.09
N ALA A 135 -2.65 14.28 0.63
CA ALA A 135 -1.90 14.62 1.85
C ALA A 135 -0.69 15.53 1.57
N LEU A 136 0.08 15.27 0.51
CA LEU A 136 1.20 16.12 0.09
C LEU A 136 0.71 17.51 -0.37
N ALA A 137 -0.41 17.58 -1.09
CA ALA A 137 -1.01 18.85 -1.50
C ALA A 137 -1.46 19.67 -0.28
N ALA A 138 -2.04 19.03 0.73
CA ALA A 138 -2.40 19.70 1.97
C ALA A 138 -1.16 20.21 2.73
N LEU A 139 -0.06 19.43 2.77
CA LEU A 139 1.21 19.87 3.34
C LEU A 139 1.77 21.10 2.60
N ALA A 140 1.74 21.08 1.26
CA ALA A 140 2.24 22.18 0.44
C ALA A 140 1.50 23.51 0.70
N ARG A 141 0.25 23.48 1.18
CA ARG A 141 -0.52 24.70 1.54
C ARG A 141 -0.07 25.37 2.84
N VAL A 142 0.67 24.65 3.68
CA VAL A 142 1.07 25.14 5.01
C VAL A 142 2.57 25.44 5.09
N VAL A 143 3.35 24.89 4.17
CA VAL A 143 4.78 25.19 4.03
C VAL A 143 4.93 26.55 3.34
N ARG A 144 5.76 27.42 3.92
CA ARG A 144 6.12 28.71 3.31
C ARG A 144 6.97 28.45 2.06
N ARG A 145 6.62 29.11 0.97
CA ARG A 145 7.41 29.16 -0.27
C ARG A 145 7.94 30.59 -0.45
N GLU A 146 9.15 30.71 -0.98
CA GLU A 146 9.76 31.99 -1.34
C GLU A 146 9.57 32.25 -2.84
N ASP A 147 9.78 31.20 -3.66
CA ASP A 147 9.66 31.27 -5.12
C ASP A 147 8.65 30.24 -5.68
N GLU A 148 8.14 30.51 -6.88
CA GLU A 148 7.20 29.62 -7.58
C GLU A 148 7.83 28.29 -8.00
N ASP A 149 9.16 28.22 -8.07
CA ASP A 149 9.94 27.06 -8.46
C ASP A 149 10.47 26.25 -7.26
N ASP A 150 10.11 26.63 -6.02
CA ASP A 150 10.54 25.92 -4.82
C ASP A 150 10.03 24.48 -4.79
N LEU A 151 10.92 23.53 -4.49
CA LEU A 151 10.62 22.11 -4.35
C LEU A 151 10.32 21.72 -2.90
N LEU A 152 9.16 21.09 -2.67
CA LEU A 152 8.84 20.46 -1.39
C LEU A 152 9.41 19.03 -1.36
N VAL A 153 10.40 18.81 -0.51
CA VAL A 153 10.97 17.48 -0.25
C VAL A 153 10.53 17.00 1.13
N VAL A 154 9.99 15.78 1.20
CA VAL A 154 9.50 15.18 2.44
C VAL A 154 10.24 13.88 2.70
N ASN A 155 10.88 13.77 3.86
CA ASN A 155 11.36 12.51 4.40
C ASN A 155 10.32 11.94 5.39
N PRO A 156 9.56 10.89 5.02
CA PRO A 156 8.55 10.31 5.90
C PRO A 156 9.13 9.28 6.89
N LEU A 157 10.44 9.04 6.88
CA LEU A 157 11.10 8.04 7.72
C LEU A 157 11.56 8.67 9.05
N PRO A 158 11.59 7.89 10.15
CA PRO A 158 12.01 8.40 11.46
C PRO A 158 13.53 8.52 11.63
N TRP A 159 14.29 8.45 10.54
CA TRP A 159 15.74 8.56 10.53
C TRP A 159 16.21 9.46 9.38
N GLU A 160 17.40 10.03 9.54
CA GLU A 160 18.01 10.92 8.55
C GLU A 160 18.28 10.17 7.23
N GLN A 161 18.09 10.87 6.11
CA GLN A 161 18.28 10.32 4.77
C GLN A 161 19.14 11.26 3.94
N THR A 162 20.17 10.69 3.31
CA THR A 162 20.94 11.35 2.26
C THR A 162 20.49 10.79 0.92
N VAL A 163 19.95 11.66 0.06
CA VAL A 163 19.54 11.32 -1.31
C VAL A 163 20.29 12.21 -2.30
N SER A 164 20.69 11.63 -3.43
CA SER A 164 21.33 12.35 -4.53
C SER A 164 20.84 11.78 -5.85
N GLY A 165 20.76 12.62 -6.87
CA GLY A 165 20.28 12.22 -8.19
C GLY A 165 19.71 13.40 -8.97
N VAL A 166 19.31 13.12 -10.20
CA VAL A 166 18.68 14.10 -11.07
C VAL A 166 17.21 14.22 -10.68
N VAL A 167 16.74 15.45 -10.45
CA VAL A 167 15.31 15.72 -10.30
C VAL A 167 14.66 15.53 -11.66
N ALA A 168 13.66 14.66 -11.74
CA ALA A 168 13.03 14.34 -13.00
C ALA A 168 12.39 15.59 -13.64
N PRO A 169 12.48 15.77 -14.98
CA PRO A 169 11.98 16.97 -15.65
C PRO A 169 10.50 17.27 -15.37
N TRP A 170 9.67 16.24 -15.23
CA TRP A 170 8.24 16.40 -14.92
C TRP A 170 7.93 16.86 -13.48
N ILE A 171 8.94 16.91 -12.60
CA ILE A 171 8.83 17.54 -11.28
C ILE A 171 9.14 19.05 -11.40
N LEU A 172 10.05 19.41 -12.29
CA LEU A 172 10.49 20.78 -12.53
C LEU A 172 9.52 21.55 -13.44
N GLU A 173 8.89 20.86 -14.39
CA GLU A 173 7.88 21.43 -15.28
C GLU A 173 6.48 21.15 -14.74
N GLN A 174 5.83 22.18 -14.17
CA GLN A 174 4.45 22.07 -13.73
C GLN A 174 3.53 21.77 -14.93
N ARG A 175 2.93 20.57 -14.97
CA ARG A 175 1.86 20.22 -15.92
C ARG A 175 0.48 20.39 -15.28
N GLY A 176 -0.52 20.75 -16.08
CA GLY A 176 -1.84 21.12 -15.55
C GLY A 176 -1.97 22.51 -14.98
N THR A 177 -1.26 23.44 -15.62
CA THR A 177 -1.58 24.85 -15.55
C THR A 177 -3.01 25.09 -16.07
N ARG A 178 -3.61 26.22 -15.70
CA ARG A 178 -5.03 26.51 -16.03
C ARG A 178 -5.34 26.47 -17.53
N ASP A 179 -4.31 26.68 -18.35
CA ASP A 179 -4.27 26.66 -19.81
C ASP A 179 -4.02 25.27 -20.41
N ASP A 180 -3.58 24.28 -19.62
CA ASP A 180 -3.40 22.90 -20.06
C ASP A 180 -4.73 22.11 -19.98
N THR A 181 -5.44 22.11 -21.10
CA THR A 181 -6.73 21.40 -21.26
C THR A 181 -6.64 19.87 -21.15
N THR A 182 -5.43 19.30 -21.15
CA THR A 182 -5.22 17.83 -21.11
C THR A 182 -4.87 17.30 -19.72
N ALA A 183 -4.66 18.18 -18.74
CA ALA A 183 -4.12 17.80 -17.46
C ALA A 183 -5.13 17.20 -16.49
N GLY A 184 -5.47 15.94 -16.73
CA GLY A 184 -5.84 15.01 -15.68
C GLY A 184 -4.62 14.65 -14.84
N ARG A 185 -4.62 15.08 -13.58
CA ARG A 185 -3.68 14.80 -12.47
C ARG A 185 -3.03 13.39 -12.42
N HIS A 186 -2.06 13.06 -13.26
CA HIS A 186 -1.51 11.70 -13.31
C HIS A 186 -0.02 11.62 -13.70
N PHE A 187 0.96 11.85 -12.80
CA PHE A 187 2.35 11.43 -13.10
C PHE A 187 3.32 11.16 -11.94
N GLN A 188 2.99 11.42 -10.66
CA GLN A 188 3.95 11.32 -9.53
C GLN A 188 4.64 9.95 -9.35
N ASP A 189 4.15 8.87 -9.98
CA ASP A 189 4.62 7.50 -9.78
C ASP A 189 4.80 6.70 -11.08
N ARG A 190 5.04 7.37 -12.22
CA ARG A 190 5.44 6.67 -13.44
C ARG A 190 6.96 6.55 -13.44
N VAL A 191 7.45 5.32 -13.58
CA VAL A 191 8.86 5.07 -13.90
C VAL A 191 9.13 5.74 -15.24
N ASN A 192 10.26 6.44 -15.35
CA ASN A 192 10.72 6.97 -16.62
C ASN A 192 10.70 5.82 -17.64
N PRO A 193 9.95 5.88 -18.76
CA PRO A 193 10.35 5.06 -19.89
C PRO A 193 11.75 5.54 -20.23
N ASP A 194 12.75 4.66 -20.09
CA ASP A 194 14.12 4.99 -20.49
C ASP A 194 14.13 5.59 -21.92
N PRO A 195 15.11 6.46 -22.22
CA PRO A 195 15.18 7.21 -23.48
C PRO A 195 15.26 6.33 -24.73
#